data_AF-A0A484BAX3-F1
#
_entry.id   AF-A0A484BAX3-F1
#
_cell.length_a   1.000
_cell.length_b   1.000
_cell.length_c   1.000
_cell.angle_alpha   90.00
_cell.angle_beta   90.00
_cell.angle_gamma   90.00
#
_symmetry.space_group_name_H-M   'P 1'
#
loop_
_entity.id
_entity.type
_entity.pdbx_description
1 polymer ?
#
loop_
_entity_poly.entity_id
_entity_poly.type
_entity_poly.pdbx_seq_one_letter_code
_entity_poly.pdbx_strand_id
1 'polypeptide(L)'
;MSAKEVEDSSTAPENRSKFKPIIFTNAPHLPGDRVLSAGREKLKKWLGRMVRITLRNKLVLVGIFSCTDHDKNLIISKCDTFVHPNQEPIAFGNVMVPGDQILTFCVDMPVSSEPESETVSKLD
;
A
#
# COMPACT_ATOMS: atom_id res chain seq x y z
N MET A 1 -3.74 49.94 -46.42
CA MET A 1 -3.64 50.31 -45.00
C MET A 1 -3.49 49.01 -44.21
N SER A 2 -2.29 48.72 -43.70
CA SER A 2 -2.00 47.47 -43.01
C SER A 2 -2.41 47.56 -41.54
N ALA A 3 -3.25 46.64 -41.09
CA ALA A 3 -3.54 46.45 -39.68
C ALA A 3 -2.31 45.85 -39.00
N LYS A 4 -1.86 46.50 -37.93
CA LYS A 4 -0.74 46.07 -37.09
C LYS A 4 -1.32 45.17 -36.00
N GLU A 5 -0.85 43.93 -35.92
CA GLU A 5 -1.20 42.98 -34.87
C GLU A 5 -0.68 43.50 -33.51
N VAL A 6 -1.53 43.42 -32.49
CA VAL A 6 -1.22 43.79 -31.11
C VAL A 6 -0.70 42.54 -30.42
N GLU A 7 0.60 42.53 -30.08
CA GLU A 7 1.18 41.51 -29.20
C GLU A 7 0.64 41.74 -27.77
N ASP A 8 -0.20 40.82 -27.30
CA ASP A 8 -0.61 40.72 -25.90
C ASP A 8 0.49 40.00 -25.11
N SER A 9 1.39 40.79 -24.48
CA SER A 9 2.41 40.26 -23.59
C SER A 9 1.80 39.93 -22.21
N SER A 10 1.00 38.86 -22.13
CA SER A 10 0.58 38.29 -20.86
C SER A 10 1.67 37.36 -20.30
N THR A 11 2.76 37.94 -19.82
CA THR A 11 3.73 37.20 -18.98
C THR A 11 3.11 36.93 -17.62
N ALA A 12 2.35 35.84 -17.51
CA ALA A 12 1.91 35.30 -16.23
C ALA A 12 3.15 34.89 -15.40
N PRO A 13 3.24 35.24 -14.10
CA PRO A 13 4.39 34.85 -13.29
C PRO A 13 4.38 33.34 -13.11
N GLU A 14 5.43 32.67 -13.58
CA GLU A 14 5.67 31.24 -13.41
C GLU A 14 5.94 30.90 -11.93
N ASN A 15 4.91 30.90 -11.09
CA ASN A 15 5.00 30.26 -9.78
C ASN A 15 4.80 28.74 -9.95
N ARG A 16 5.66 28.12 -10.77
CA ARG A 16 5.65 26.67 -10.95
C ARG A 16 6.32 26.05 -9.74
N SER A 17 5.52 25.43 -8.88
CA SER A 17 6.02 24.70 -7.70
C SER A 17 7.23 23.85 -8.08
N LYS A 18 8.36 24.08 -7.41
CA LYS A 18 9.60 23.31 -7.59
C LYS A 18 9.48 21.90 -7.01
N PHE A 19 8.37 21.58 -6.35
CA PHE A 19 8.14 20.26 -5.78
C PHE A 19 7.97 19.23 -6.90
N LYS A 20 8.93 18.32 -6.99
CA LYS A 20 8.87 17.15 -7.87
C LYS A 20 8.61 15.92 -7.00
N PRO A 21 7.34 15.50 -6.82
CA PRO A 21 7.04 14.32 -6.03
C PRO A 21 7.71 13.10 -6.64
N ILE A 22 8.35 12.29 -5.80
CA ILE A 22 8.95 11.02 -6.20
C ILE A 22 7.94 9.92 -5.85
N ILE A 23 6.93 9.74 -6.71
CA ILE A 23 5.90 8.71 -6.54
C ILE A 23 6.22 7.55 -7.49
N PHE A 24 6.30 6.34 -6.94
CA PHE A 24 6.48 5.11 -7.70
C PHE A 24 5.22 4.27 -7.62
N THR A 25 4.69 3.88 -8.77
CA THR A 25 3.46 3.08 -8.85
C THR A 25 3.63 1.96 -9.86
N ASN A 26 2.67 1.02 -9.88
CA ASN A 26 2.59 -0.04 -10.89
C ASN A 26 1.93 0.42 -12.21
N ALA A 27 1.58 1.70 -12.36
CA ALA A 27 1.01 2.21 -13.61
C ALA A 27 2.07 2.14 -14.74
N PRO A 28 1.69 1.69 -15.95
CA PRO A 28 2.61 1.65 -17.09
C PRO A 28 2.99 3.08 -17.50
N HIS A 29 4.30 3.34 -17.61
CA HIS A 29 4.90 4.51 -18.24
C HIS A 29 4.70 5.86 -17.50
N LEU A 30 5.49 6.10 -16.46
CA LEU A 30 5.84 7.47 -16.06
C LEU A 30 7.20 7.84 -16.69
N PRO A 31 7.27 8.89 -17.52
CA PRO A 31 8.52 9.35 -18.13
C PRO A 31 9.40 9.95 -17.03
N GLY A 32 10.26 9.11 -16.45
CA GLY A 32 11.06 9.47 -15.29
C GLY A 32 11.25 8.36 -14.28
N ASP A 33 11.02 7.08 -14.65
CA ASP A 33 11.47 5.91 -13.88
C ASP A 33 13.00 5.96 -13.75
N ARG A 34 13.44 6.76 -12.77
CA ARG A 34 14.79 6.73 -12.22
C ARG A 34 15.04 5.29 -11.81
N VAL A 35 16.26 4.81 -12.02
CA VAL A 35 16.72 3.52 -11.52
C VAL A 35 16.31 3.42 -10.05
N LEU A 36 15.38 2.50 -9.78
CA LEU A 36 14.88 2.27 -8.43
C LEU A 36 16.00 1.60 -7.63
N SER A 37 16.07 1.90 -6.34
CA SER A 37 16.86 1.04 -5.47
C SER A 37 16.22 -0.34 -5.42
N ALA A 38 17.01 -1.39 -5.18
CA ALA A 38 16.50 -2.76 -5.04
C ALA A 38 15.35 -2.87 -4.02
N GLY A 39 15.41 -2.09 -2.93
CA GLY A 39 14.32 -2.01 -1.95
C GLY A 39 13.03 -1.42 -2.52
N ARG A 40 13.11 -0.34 -3.31
CA ARG A 40 11.94 0.27 -3.96
C ARG A 40 11.34 -0.65 -5.03
N GLU A 41 12.16 -1.36 -5.79
CA GLU A 41 11.68 -2.38 -6.73
C GLU A 41 10.93 -3.50 -6.02
N LYS A 42 11.46 -3.96 -4.87
CA LYS A 42 10.82 -4.99 -4.05
C LYS A 42 9.47 -4.51 -3.51
N LEU A 43 9.41 -3.30 -2.94
CA LEU A 43 8.15 -2.72 -2.45
C LEU A 43 7.13 -2.54 -3.58
N LYS A 44 7.55 -2.06 -4.75
CA LYS A 44 6.69 -1.91 -5.93
C LYS A 44 6.04 -3.23 -6.34
N LYS A 45 6.78 -4.34 -6.30
CA LYS A 45 6.27 -5.70 -6.57
C LYS A 45 5.24 -6.19 -5.53
N TRP A 46 5.23 -5.62 -4.33
CA TRP A 46 4.29 -5.98 -3.26
C TRP A 46 3.00 -5.16 -3.27
N LEU A 47 2.97 -4.00 -3.93
CA LEU A 47 1.76 -3.20 -4.05
C LEU A 47 0.63 -4.02 -4.69
N GLY A 48 -0.56 -3.95 -4.10
CA GLY A 48 -1.74 -4.70 -4.51
C GLY A 48 -1.76 -6.16 -4.04
N ARG A 49 -0.74 -6.65 -3.34
CA ARG A 49 -0.73 -8.01 -2.77
C ARG A 49 -1.36 -8.07 -1.39
N MET A 50 -1.88 -9.25 -1.07
CA MET A 50 -2.29 -9.60 0.29
C MET A 50 -1.07 -9.67 1.20
N VAL A 51 -1.16 -9.03 2.36
CA VAL A 51 -0.12 -9.01 3.39
C VAL A 51 -0.70 -9.32 4.76
N ARG A 52 0.13 -9.88 5.64
CA ARG A 52 -0.14 -10.02 7.07
C ARG A 52 0.84 -9.16 7.84
N ILE A 53 0.31 -8.30 8.71
CA ILE A 53 1.09 -7.36 9.52
C ILE A 53 0.78 -7.65 10.98
N THR A 54 1.80 -7.85 11.80
CA THR A 54 1.63 -7.88 13.26
C THR A 54 2.10 -6.54 13.81
N LEU A 55 1.27 -5.91 14.62
CA LEU A 55 1.60 -4.68 15.34
C LEU A 55 2.26 -5.00 16.69
N ARG A 56 2.97 -4.03 17.26
CA ARG A 56 3.61 -4.18 18.59
C ARG A 56 2.62 -4.50 19.71
N ASN A 57 1.40 -3.99 19.61
CA ASN A 57 0.30 -4.30 20.54
C ASN A 57 -0.36 -5.67 20.28
N LYS A 58 0.25 -6.50 19.41
CA LYS A 58 -0.16 -7.87 19.05
C LYS A 58 -1.41 -7.97 18.17
N LEU A 59 -2.01 -6.86 17.76
CA LEU A 59 -3.04 -6.90 16.73
C LEU A 59 -2.45 -7.42 15.42
N VAL A 60 -3.22 -8.24 14.71
CA VAL A 60 -2.88 -8.77 13.40
C VAL A 60 -3.80 -8.15 12.37
N LEU A 61 -3.21 -7.60 11.31
CA LEU A 61 -3.91 -7.02 10.18
C LEU A 61 -3.65 -7.90 8.96
N VAL A 62 -4.72 -8.27 8.25
CA VAL A 62 -4.63 -8.99 6.98
C VAL A 62 -5.37 -8.17 5.93
N GLY A 63 -4.71 -7.78 4.86
CA GLY A 63 -5.34 -6.97 3.82
C GLY A 63 -4.41 -6.70 2.63
N ILE A 64 -4.82 -5.79 1.76
CA ILE A 64 -4.10 -5.43 0.53
C ILE A 64 -3.15 -4.28 0.80
N PHE A 65 -1.86 -4.46 0.52
CA PHE A 65 -0.86 -3.39 0.64
C PHE A 65 -1.02 -2.35 -0.48
N SER A 66 -1.53 -1.17 -0.16
CA SER A 66 -1.92 -0.16 -1.17
C SER A 66 -0.84 0.88 -1.43
N CYS A 67 -0.17 1.38 -0.38
CA CYS A 67 0.97 2.28 -0.51
C CYS A 67 1.77 2.38 0.80
N THR A 68 2.97 2.96 0.69
CA THR A 68 3.84 3.32 1.83
C THR A 68 4.55 4.64 1.56
N ASP A 69 5.06 5.25 2.63
CA ASP A 69 5.87 6.46 2.59
C ASP A 69 7.29 6.24 3.13
N HIS A 70 8.02 7.34 3.32
CA HIS A 70 9.37 7.34 3.87
C HIS A 70 9.45 6.81 5.31
N ASP A 71 8.43 7.10 6.12
CA ASP A 71 8.40 6.77 7.54
C ASP A 71 7.86 5.36 7.80
N LYS A 72 7.64 4.61 6.71
CA LYS A 72 7.09 3.25 6.68
C LYS A 72 5.63 3.20 7.12
N ASN A 73 4.92 4.33 7.11
CA ASN A 73 3.48 4.29 7.28
C ASN A 73 2.88 3.52 6.10
N LEU A 74 1.83 2.75 6.36
CA LEU A 74 1.17 1.92 5.36
C LEU A 74 -0.29 2.30 5.24
N ILE A 75 -0.82 2.21 4.03
CA ILE A 75 -2.26 2.13 3.80
C ILE A 75 -2.59 0.70 3.40
N ILE A 76 -3.49 0.06 4.16
CA ILE A 76 -3.97 -1.30 3.92
C ILE A 76 -5.45 -1.24 3.55
N SER A 77 -5.77 -1.73 2.35
CA SER A 77 -7.15 -1.79 1.86
C SER A 77 -7.77 -3.17 2.10
N LYS A 78 -9.11 -3.24 2.26
CA LYS A 78 -9.82 -4.49 2.58
C LYS A 78 -9.17 -5.25 3.74
N CYS A 79 -8.89 -4.51 4.81
CA CYS A 79 -8.15 -4.97 5.96
C CYS A 79 -9.09 -5.61 6.98
N ASP A 80 -8.89 -6.89 7.25
CA ASP A 80 -9.40 -7.59 8.42
C ASP A 80 -8.46 -7.38 9.60
N THR A 81 -9.02 -7.05 10.77
CA THR A 81 -8.28 -6.84 12.00
C THR A 81 -8.58 -7.95 13.00
N PHE A 82 -7.55 -8.55 13.59
CA PHE A 82 -7.66 -9.65 14.52
C PHE A 82 -6.95 -9.31 15.83
N VAL A 83 -7.55 -9.69 16.96
CA VAL A 83 -6.86 -9.71 18.25
C VAL A 83 -5.93 -10.92 18.33
N HIS A 84 -6.40 -12.08 17.85
CA HIS A 84 -5.65 -13.32 17.73
C HIS A 84 -5.83 -13.97 16.36
N PRO A 85 -4.83 -14.69 15.81
CA PRO A 85 -4.88 -15.23 14.45
C PRO A 85 -6.02 -16.22 14.18
N ASN A 86 -6.59 -16.83 15.22
CA ASN A 86 -7.59 -17.91 15.12
C ASN A 86 -9.00 -17.43 15.53
N GLN A 87 -9.25 -16.13 15.48
CA GLN A 87 -10.55 -15.54 15.80
C GLN A 87 -11.14 -14.88 14.56
N GLU A 88 -12.45 -14.62 14.60
CA GLU A 88 -13.10 -13.79 13.59
C GLU A 88 -12.54 -12.36 13.60
N PRO A 89 -12.50 -11.68 12.44
CA PRO A 89 -12.10 -10.29 12.38
C PRO A 89 -13.01 -9.41 13.23
N ILE A 90 -12.42 -8.50 14.01
CA ILE A 90 -13.16 -7.52 14.81
C ILE A 90 -13.52 -6.25 14.02
N ALA A 91 -12.89 -6.04 12.86
CA ALA A 91 -13.14 -4.90 11.99
C ALA A 91 -12.69 -5.18 10.55
N PHE A 92 -13.40 -4.58 9.58
CA PHE A 92 -13.09 -4.60 8.15
C PHE A 92 -13.09 -3.17 7.57
N GLY A 93 -12.06 -2.81 6.79
CA GLY A 93 -12.04 -1.50 6.12
C GLY A 93 -10.70 -1.10 5.50
N ASN A 94 -10.50 0.20 5.32
CA ASN A 94 -9.21 0.77 4.93
C ASN A 94 -8.52 1.34 6.18
N VAL A 95 -7.26 0.96 6.41
CA VAL A 95 -6.55 1.28 7.65
C VAL A 95 -5.22 1.96 7.33
N MET A 96 -4.91 3.03 8.07
CA MET A 96 -3.56 3.58 8.15
C MET A 96 -2.81 2.87 9.29
N VAL A 97 -1.62 2.35 8.99
CA VAL A 97 -0.74 1.70 9.95
C VAL A 97 0.49 2.58 10.20
N PRO A 98 0.71 3.07 11.43
CA PRO A 98 1.92 3.79 11.79
C PRO A 98 3.15 2.91 11.64
N GLY A 99 4.17 3.41 10.94
CA GLY A 99 5.37 2.61 10.60
C GLY A 99 6.20 2.20 11.81
N ASP A 100 6.11 2.93 12.91
CA ASP A 100 6.78 2.64 14.18
C ASP A 100 6.10 1.49 14.95
N GLN A 101 4.82 1.22 14.71
CA GLN A 101 4.05 0.16 15.36
C GLN A 101 4.15 -1.20 14.65
N ILE A 102 4.75 -1.26 13.47
CA ILE A 102 4.92 -2.51 12.71
C ILE A 102 5.97 -3.39 13.41
N LEU A 103 5.56 -4.59 13.81
CA LEU A 103 6.46 -5.63 14.32
C LEU A 103 6.89 -6.57 13.19
N THR A 104 5.96 -7.03 12.35
CA THR A 104 6.24 -7.89 11.20
C THR A 104 5.43 -7.47 9.98
N PHE A 105 5.97 -7.77 8.79
CA PHE A 105 5.31 -7.56 7.50
C PHE A 105 5.58 -8.78 6.61
N CYS A 106 4.56 -9.58 6.35
CA CYS A 106 4.65 -10.81 5.57
C CYS A 106 3.84 -10.67 4.28
N VAL A 107 4.43 -11.06 3.16
CA VAL A 107 3.80 -11.06 1.83
C VAL A 107 3.60 -12.50 1.37
N ASP A 108 2.61 -12.72 0.49
CA ASP A 108 2.35 -14.02 -0.13
C ASP A 108 2.04 -15.11 0.92
N MET A 109 1.16 -14.79 1.88
CA MET A 109 0.72 -15.77 2.88
C MET A 109 -0.07 -16.89 2.18
N PRO A 110 0.24 -18.17 2.45
CA PRO A 110 -0.62 -19.25 2.00
C PRO A 110 -2.00 -19.04 2.62
N VAL A 111 -3.04 -19.15 1.79
CA VAL A 111 -4.42 -19.23 2.28
C VAL A 111 -4.45 -20.50 3.13
N SER A 112 -4.55 -20.36 4.44
CA SER A 112 -4.83 -21.50 5.30
C SER A 112 -6.16 -22.06 4.82
N SER A 113 -6.09 -23.18 4.11
CA SER A 113 -7.26 -24.04 3.88
C SER A 113 -7.91 -24.28 5.24
N GLU A 114 -9.23 -24.16 5.27
CA GLU A 114 -10.17 -24.42 6.37
C GLU A 114 -9.66 -25.43 7.42
N PRO A 115 -10.00 -25.27 8.71
CA PRO A 115 -9.62 -26.25 9.73
C PRO A 115 -10.10 -27.63 9.31
N GLU A 116 -9.18 -28.61 9.25
CA GLU A 116 -9.52 -30.02 9.14
C GLU A 116 -10.53 -30.33 10.24
N SER A 117 -11.78 -30.62 9.84
CA SER A 117 -12.76 -31.14 10.76
C SER A 117 -12.21 -32.49 11.25
N GLU A 118 -11.80 -32.52 12.51
CA GLU A 118 -11.56 -33.76 13.24
C GLU A 118 -12.84 -34.60 13.16
N THR A 119 -12.87 -35.54 12.22
CA THR A 119 -13.86 -36.60 12.21
C THR A 119 -13.45 -37.60 13.28
N VAL A 120 -13.87 -37.33 14.51
CA VAL A 120 -13.92 -38.32 15.57
C VAL A 120 -15.01 -39.33 15.18
N SER A 121 -14.65 -40.36 14.43
CA SER A 121 -15.45 -41.58 14.35
C SER A 121 -15.05 -42.50 15.50
N LYS A 122 -15.91 -42.54 16.52
CA LYS A 122 -15.94 -43.59 17.54
C LYS A 122 -17.19 -44.44 17.31
N LEU A 123 -17.07 -45.74 17.62
CA LEU A 123 -18.01 -46.87 17.47
C LEU A 123 -17.96 -47.51 16.06
N ASP A 124 -17.67 -48.80 15.89
CA ASP A 124 -17.98 -49.98 16.74
C ASP A 124 -16.78 -50.85 17.13
#